data_AF-A0A1Y5F670-F1
#
_entry.id   AF-A0A1Y5F670-F1
#
_cell.length_a   1.000
_cell.length_b   1.000
_cell.length_c   1.000
_cell.angle_alpha   90.00
_cell.angle_beta   90.00
_cell.angle_gamma   90.00
#
_symmetry.space_group_name_H-M   'P 1'
#
loop_
_entity.id
_entity.type
_entity.pdbx_description
1 polymer ?
#
loop_
_entity_poly.entity_id
_entity_poly.type
_entity_poly.pdbx_seq_one_letter_code
_entity_poly.pdbx_strand_id
1 'polypeptide(L)'
;MKMVILFLALTSMVYGEVDKSLCLVKNTGVTRRFTPKGTPNYFFKASPEGRYIYYITGNKNFRIDTATGEEVLLPGNADPVPSSDGNLLSSINWRNHGKKDWSLNLMPMNDWDVIRDSSGRLDELTLFTDESTRRTYQSVGTLGDNKYRVLSFDDGTKKLVIRDYLLENGKITPLGEKDIFLTRHFLRLPMISRNGQELISLDVNTNETVIYKFKTGLFSKKLNGLDEVDRLPFPSGKGDFSFDGKKVVFHVTETVDKWKKRSGSDEVALPPNFKNNAEVRNIFIYDRETKSVTPVTQNKIGNSYFPVFLEDGSLIYLDQQEGQKLSFVYSEVPKIAPRSLEKAKSCYSGRKFDSVLTKLSNLWMKVCTNWDGADTGASKVMMMNMPIKLCLQLAKESQDKNVEKMCQALKNSEIKTPSIVIEENPVKKMIKVKCQICHQGNIPFDDEKDLAKYKDKILKRINSSDPAYRMPLGGSLSKQEIQDFKSYLESL
;
A
#
# COMPACT_ATOMS: atom_id res chain seq x y z
N MET A 1 21.17 60.83 48.23
CA MET A 1 21.61 59.87 47.20
C MET A 1 20.57 58.74 47.14
N LYS A 2 19.68 58.74 46.13
CA LYS A 2 18.63 57.71 45.95
C LYS A 2 19.19 56.61 45.04
N MET A 3 19.45 55.45 45.61
CA MET A 3 19.96 54.28 44.89
C MET A 3 18.77 53.56 44.25
N VAL A 4 18.58 53.76 42.94
CA VAL A 4 17.58 53.07 42.13
C VAL A 4 18.12 51.67 41.85
N ILE A 5 17.63 50.67 42.60
CA ILE A 5 17.89 49.26 42.33
C ILE A 5 17.01 48.87 41.14
N LEU A 6 17.61 48.90 39.94
CA LEU A 6 17.02 48.41 38.71
C LEU A 6 17.01 46.88 38.75
N PHE A 7 15.90 46.30 39.21
CA PHE A 7 15.64 44.86 39.13
C PHE A 7 15.48 44.48 37.65
N LEU A 8 16.58 44.11 36.99
CA LEU A 8 16.54 43.39 35.72
C LEU A 8 15.93 42.01 36.01
N ALA A 9 14.61 41.91 35.88
CA ALA A 9 13.94 40.63 35.72
C ALA A 9 14.41 40.04 34.38
N LEU A 10 15.57 39.39 34.38
CA LEU A 10 15.96 38.39 33.41
C LEU A 10 14.97 37.23 33.54
N THR A 11 13.76 37.42 33.03
CA THR A 11 12.91 36.31 32.65
C THR A 11 13.62 35.64 31.48
N SER A 12 14.58 34.79 31.80
CA SER A 12 15.05 33.76 30.89
C SER A 12 13.79 33.00 30.48
N MET A 13 13.24 33.38 29.33
CA MET A 13 12.20 32.60 28.68
C MET A 13 12.81 31.23 28.49
N VAL A 14 12.43 30.29 29.36
CA VAL A 14 12.78 28.89 29.22
C VAL A 14 12.02 28.44 27.98
N TYR A 15 12.66 28.62 26.82
CA TYR A 15 12.22 28.01 25.59
C TYR A 15 12.37 26.51 25.81
N GLY A 16 11.24 25.86 26.10
CA GLY A 16 11.20 24.40 26.27
C GLY A 16 11.78 23.78 25.01
N GLU A 17 12.90 23.07 25.18
CA GLU A 17 13.57 22.35 24.10
C GLU A 17 12.59 21.39 23.43
N VAL A 18 12.61 21.30 22.09
CA VAL A 18 11.76 20.37 21.36
C VAL A 18 12.17 18.95 21.72
N ASP A 19 11.19 18.14 22.12
CA ASP A 19 11.39 16.76 22.53
C ASP A 19 11.69 15.91 21.29
N LYS A 20 12.99 15.73 21.01
CA LYS A 20 13.48 14.94 19.87
C LYS A 20 13.04 13.47 19.90
N SER A 21 12.57 12.96 21.04
CA SER A 21 12.01 11.59 21.09
C SER A 21 10.72 11.48 20.28
N LEU A 22 9.98 12.59 20.10
CA LEU A 22 8.77 12.64 19.28
C LEU A 22 9.05 12.60 17.78
N CYS A 23 10.31 12.76 17.36
CA CYS A 23 10.73 12.63 15.97
C CYS A 23 10.73 11.18 15.48
N LEU A 24 10.68 10.21 16.40
CA LEU A 24 10.71 8.79 16.07
C LEU A 24 9.28 8.26 16.01
N VAL A 25 8.78 7.94 14.82
CA VAL A 25 7.69 7.00 14.67
C VAL A 25 8.22 5.65 15.13
N LYS A 26 7.69 5.13 16.24
CA LYS A 26 8.01 3.79 16.72
C LYS A 26 7.58 2.79 15.64
N ASN A 27 8.54 2.32 14.84
CA ASN A 27 8.30 1.25 13.88
C ASN A 27 8.18 -0.09 14.61
N THR A 28 7.05 -0.26 15.29
CA THR A 28 6.67 -1.48 16.02
C THR A 28 5.99 -2.49 15.12
N GLY A 29 5.74 -2.14 13.85
CA GLY A 29 5.02 -2.99 12.90
C GLY A 29 5.86 -4.13 12.34
N VAL A 30 7.20 -4.05 12.41
CA VAL A 30 8.07 -5.10 11.84
C VAL A 30 7.89 -6.42 12.60
N THR A 31 7.31 -7.41 11.93
CA THR A 31 7.06 -8.74 12.50
C THR A 31 8.14 -9.74 12.11
N ARG A 32 8.76 -9.55 10.95
CA ARG A 32 9.73 -10.51 10.40
C ARG A 32 10.71 -9.85 9.43
N ARG A 33 11.95 -10.34 9.40
CA ARG A 33 12.95 -10.01 8.38
C ARG A 33 13.46 -11.29 7.74
N PHE A 34 13.61 -11.28 6.42
CA PHE A 34 14.17 -12.37 5.65
C PHE A 34 15.27 -11.84 4.73
N THR A 35 16.50 -12.31 4.90
CA THR A 35 17.64 -11.93 4.06
C THR A 35 17.91 -13.02 3.01
N PRO A 36 17.67 -12.78 1.71
CA PRO A 36 17.99 -13.74 0.67
C PRO A 36 19.50 -13.92 0.50
N LYS A 37 19.92 -15.02 -0.15
CA LYS A 37 21.33 -15.34 -0.38
C LYS A 37 21.99 -14.31 -1.29
N GLY A 38 21.31 -13.93 -2.36
CA GLY A 38 21.73 -12.87 -3.29
C GLY A 38 21.08 -11.54 -2.94
N THR A 39 21.72 -10.42 -3.33
CA THR A 39 21.16 -9.08 -3.11
C THR A 39 20.02 -8.82 -4.10
N PRO A 40 18.77 -8.63 -3.63
CA PRO A 40 17.65 -8.30 -4.50
C PRO A 40 17.92 -7.02 -5.29
N ASN A 41 17.43 -7.00 -6.52
CA ASN A 41 17.46 -5.83 -7.38
C ASN A 41 16.24 -4.92 -7.12
N TYR A 42 15.94 -4.02 -8.06
CA TYR A 42 14.89 -2.99 -7.99
C TYR A 42 13.42 -3.48 -8.07
N PHE A 43 13.16 -4.78 -7.99
CA PHE A 43 11.84 -5.35 -8.18
C PHE A 43 11.68 -6.68 -7.43
N PHE A 44 10.54 -6.83 -6.75
CA PHE A 44 10.05 -8.12 -6.29
C PHE A 44 8.51 -8.13 -6.26
N LYS A 45 7.93 -9.32 -6.21
CA LYS A 45 6.52 -9.56 -5.90
C LYS A 45 6.41 -10.69 -4.88
N ALA A 46 5.26 -10.79 -4.22
CA ALA A 46 5.00 -11.84 -3.24
C ALA A 46 3.66 -12.53 -3.53
N SER A 47 3.51 -13.77 -3.06
CA SER A 47 2.22 -14.43 -2.94
C SER A 47 1.32 -13.68 -1.94
N PRO A 48 -0.02 -13.82 -2.02
CA PRO A 48 -0.98 -13.15 -1.13
C PRO A 48 -0.70 -13.32 0.35
N GLU A 49 -0.29 -14.51 0.76
CA GLU A 49 0.07 -14.86 2.14
C GLU A 49 1.52 -14.49 2.49
N GLY A 50 2.29 -14.00 1.50
CA GLY A 50 3.67 -13.58 1.68
C GLY A 50 4.65 -14.73 1.89
N ARG A 51 4.25 -15.99 1.72
CA ARG A 51 5.17 -17.13 1.86
C ARG A 51 6.22 -17.14 0.76
N TYR A 52 5.82 -16.92 -0.48
CA TYR A 52 6.70 -16.96 -1.64
C TYR A 52 7.03 -15.55 -2.11
N ILE A 53 8.32 -15.26 -2.28
CA ILE A 53 8.81 -13.98 -2.83
C ILE A 53 9.52 -14.24 -4.15
N TYR A 54 9.16 -13.47 -5.18
CA TYR A 54 9.70 -13.52 -6.53
C TYR A 54 10.57 -12.30 -6.73
N TYR A 55 11.85 -12.48 -7.00
CA TYR A 55 12.80 -11.37 -7.06
C TYR A 55 13.93 -11.64 -8.05
N ILE A 56 14.73 -10.61 -8.30
CA ILE A 56 15.86 -10.66 -9.24
C ILE A 56 17.14 -10.48 -8.46
N THR A 57 18.16 -11.29 -8.74
CA THR A 57 19.54 -11.05 -8.30
C THR A 57 20.51 -11.51 -9.37
N GLY A 58 21.55 -10.72 -9.67
CA GLY A 58 22.56 -11.08 -10.68
C GLY A 58 21.99 -11.37 -12.08
N ASN A 59 20.97 -10.62 -12.51
CA ASN A 59 20.25 -10.81 -13.78
C ASN A 59 19.58 -12.19 -13.94
N LYS A 60 19.18 -12.80 -12.83
CA LYS A 60 18.43 -14.06 -12.79
C LYS A 60 17.20 -13.88 -11.91
N ASN A 61 16.13 -14.57 -12.28
CA ASN A 61 14.88 -14.60 -11.53
C ASN A 61 14.90 -15.73 -10.51
N PHE A 62 14.42 -15.46 -9.30
CA PHE A 62 14.31 -16.44 -8.23
C PHE A 62 12.95 -16.38 -7.57
N ARG A 63 12.49 -17.53 -7.11
CA ARG A 63 11.46 -17.64 -6.08
C ARG A 63 12.15 -18.05 -4.79
N ILE A 64 11.74 -17.48 -3.67
CA ILE A 64 12.13 -17.95 -2.35
C ILE A 64 10.91 -18.33 -1.52
N ASP A 65 10.92 -19.52 -0.92
CA ASP A 65 9.98 -19.90 0.14
C ASP A 65 10.54 -19.37 1.46
N THR A 66 9.89 -18.35 2.02
CA THR A 66 10.37 -17.75 3.24
C THR A 66 10.21 -18.66 4.45
N ALA A 67 9.34 -19.67 4.43
CA ALA A 67 9.20 -20.61 5.55
C ALA A 67 10.40 -21.56 5.66
N THR A 68 10.91 -22.05 4.51
CA THR A 68 12.01 -23.03 4.45
C THR A 68 13.37 -22.41 4.14
N GLY A 69 13.39 -21.21 3.56
CA GLY A 69 14.58 -20.57 3.00
C GLY A 69 15.04 -21.17 1.66
N GLU A 70 14.21 -22.02 1.04
CA GLU A 70 14.49 -22.60 -0.27
C GLU A 70 14.45 -21.51 -1.34
N GLU A 71 15.53 -21.39 -2.11
CA GLU A 71 15.61 -20.51 -3.27
C GLU A 71 15.65 -21.34 -4.56
N VAL A 72 14.71 -21.07 -5.45
CA VAL A 72 14.55 -21.78 -6.72
C VAL A 72 14.75 -20.82 -7.88
N LEU A 73 15.58 -21.22 -8.84
CA LEU A 73 15.79 -20.46 -10.07
C LEU A 73 14.53 -20.51 -10.95
N LEU A 74 14.13 -19.35 -11.45
CA LEU A 74 13.02 -19.19 -12.36
C LEU A 74 13.52 -18.81 -13.77
N PRO A 75 12.74 -19.11 -14.82
CA PRO A 75 13.07 -18.71 -16.18
C PRO A 75 12.99 -17.19 -16.41
N GLY A 76 13.74 -16.74 -17.42
CA GLY A 76 13.91 -15.33 -17.74
C GLY A 76 14.95 -14.64 -16.84
N ASN A 77 15.26 -13.39 -17.18
CA ASN A 77 16.36 -12.65 -16.57
C ASN A 77 15.91 -11.35 -15.89
N ALA A 78 14.62 -11.01 -16.01
CA ALA A 78 14.04 -9.84 -15.41
C ALA A 78 12.59 -10.06 -14.94
N ASP A 79 12.25 -9.34 -13.87
CA ASP A 79 10.93 -9.09 -13.29
C ASP A 79 10.03 -10.35 -13.19
N PRO A 80 10.27 -11.33 -12.31
CA PRO A 80 9.33 -12.43 -12.15
C PRO A 80 8.07 -11.92 -11.43
N VAL A 81 6.92 -11.95 -12.11
CA VAL A 81 5.64 -11.43 -11.60
C VAL A 81 4.59 -12.52 -11.62
N PRO A 82 4.23 -13.11 -10.46
CA PRO A 82 3.12 -14.04 -10.37
C PRO A 82 1.78 -13.30 -10.46
N SER A 83 0.76 -13.98 -10.97
CA SER A 83 -0.64 -13.58 -10.82
C SER A 83 -1.08 -13.73 -9.36
N SER A 84 -2.14 -13.01 -8.97
CA SER A 84 -2.61 -13.01 -7.57
C SER A 84 -3.25 -14.33 -7.15
N ASP A 85 -3.67 -15.16 -8.09
CA ASP A 85 -4.22 -16.50 -7.89
C ASP A 85 -3.15 -17.61 -7.97
N GLY A 86 -1.89 -17.27 -8.25
CA GLY A 86 -0.77 -18.22 -8.25
C GLY A 86 -0.76 -19.21 -9.42
N ASN A 87 -1.57 -18.97 -10.46
CA ASN A 87 -1.72 -19.84 -11.64
C ASN A 87 -0.83 -19.46 -12.83
N LEU A 88 -0.26 -18.24 -12.84
CA LEU A 88 0.53 -17.72 -13.94
C LEU A 88 1.75 -16.95 -13.41
N LEU A 89 2.94 -17.26 -13.93
CA LEU A 89 4.13 -16.43 -13.78
C LEU A 89 4.42 -15.73 -15.10
N SER A 90 4.67 -14.43 -15.05
CA SER A 90 5.26 -13.70 -16.17
C SER A 90 6.72 -13.33 -15.87
N SER A 91 7.57 -13.36 -16.89
CA SER A 91 8.94 -12.86 -16.81
C SER A 91 9.42 -12.30 -18.15
N ILE A 92 10.48 -11.49 -18.12
CA ILE A 92 11.05 -10.90 -19.34
C ILE A 92 12.35 -11.60 -19.72
N ASN A 93 12.51 -11.86 -21.02
CA ASN A 93 13.79 -12.23 -21.62
C ASN A 93 14.60 -10.95 -21.89
N TRP A 94 15.50 -10.60 -20.97
CA TRP A 94 16.44 -9.51 -21.16
C TRP A 94 17.86 -10.07 -21.33
N ARG A 95 18.52 -9.72 -22.45
CA ARG A 95 19.87 -10.23 -22.78
C ARG A 95 19.98 -11.75 -22.69
N ASN A 96 18.91 -12.46 -23.06
CA ASN A 96 18.88 -13.91 -23.06
C ASN A 96 19.29 -14.43 -24.44
N HIS A 97 20.46 -15.06 -24.54
CA HIS A 97 20.95 -15.59 -25.81
C HIS A 97 19.97 -16.62 -26.39
N GLY A 98 19.61 -16.47 -27.67
CA GLY A 98 18.70 -17.38 -28.37
C GLY A 98 17.21 -17.07 -28.19
N LYS A 99 16.85 -16.02 -27.42
CA LYS A 99 15.49 -15.49 -27.35
C LYS A 99 15.46 -14.05 -27.86
N LYS A 100 14.31 -13.61 -28.36
CA LYS A 100 14.13 -12.20 -28.74
C LYS A 100 14.21 -11.31 -27.49
N ASP A 101 15.08 -10.31 -27.53
CA ASP A 101 15.24 -9.36 -26.42
C ASP A 101 13.92 -8.64 -26.14
N TRP A 102 13.57 -8.54 -24.85
CA TRP A 102 12.32 -7.98 -24.34
C TRP A 102 11.04 -8.73 -24.75
N SER A 103 11.16 -10.01 -25.12
CA SER A 103 10.01 -10.92 -25.21
C SER A 103 9.49 -11.30 -23.82
N LEU A 104 8.19 -11.56 -23.75
CA LEU A 104 7.48 -11.90 -22.51
C LEU A 104 7.32 -13.42 -22.41
N ASN A 105 7.82 -14.01 -21.35
CA ASN A 105 7.51 -15.40 -20.98
C ASN A 105 6.25 -15.41 -20.12
N LEU A 106 5.34 -16.32 -20.42
CA LEU A 106 4.17 -16.64 -19.63
C LEU A 106 4.22 -18.14 -19.33
N MET A 107 4.22 -18.47 -18.04
CA MET A 107 4.43 -19.83 -17.54
C MET A 107 3.25 -20.20 -16.64
N PRO A 108 2.52 -21.29 -16.93
CA PRO A 108 1.55 -21.82 -15.99
C PRO A 108 2.27 -22.23 -14.70
N MET A 109 1.55 -22.09 -13.59
CA MET A 109 2.05 -22.41 -12.27
C MET A 109 1.16 -23.44 -11.58
N ASN A 110 1.77 -24.20 -10.68
CA ASN A 110 1.07 -25.00 -9.69
C ASN A 110 1.74 -24.82 -8.33
N ASP A 111 0.95 -24.67 -7.26
CA ASP A 111 1.45 -24.50 -5.89
C ASP A 111 2.54 -23.41 -5.77
N TRP A 112 2.33 -22.28 -6.44
CA TRP A 112 3.29 -21.17 -6.48
C TRP A 112 4.68 -21.54 -7.03
N ASP A 113 4.84 -22.59 -7.84
CA ASP A 113 6.02 -22.84 -8.68
C ASP A 113 5.61 -22.89 -10.16
N VAL A 114 6.59 -22.70 -11.05
CA VAL A 114 6.43 -23.04 -12.46
C VAL A 114 6.33 -24.56 -12.63
N ILE A 115 5.61 -25.01 -13.65
CA ILE A 115 5.57 -26.44 -14.00
C ILE A 115 6.95 -26.89 -14.47
N ARG A 116 7.43 -28.01 -13.91
CA ARG A 116 8.76 -28.57 -14.16
C ARG A 116 8.67 -29.95 -14.78
N ASP A 117 9.63 -30.28 -15.65
CA ASP A 117 9.81 -31.61 -16.22
C ASP A 117 10.34 -32.61 -15.17
N SER A 118 10.46 -33.89 -15.54
CA SER A 118 10.97 -34.94 -14.64
C SER A 118 12.42 -34.75 -14.18
N SER A 119 13.15 -33.80 -14.79
CA SER A 119 14.51 -33.41 -14.39
C SER A 119 14.53 -32.17 -13.49
N GLY A 120 13.37 -31.62 -13.14
CA GLY A 120 13.24 -30.42 -12.31
C GLY A 120 13.50 -29.10 -13.05
N ARG A 121 13.66 -29.15 -14.38
CA ARG A 121 13.81 -27.96 -15.24
C ARG A 121 12.44 -27.44 -15.63
N LEU A 122 12.36 -26.21 -16.15
CA LEU A 122 11.10 -25.68 -16.70
C LEU A 122 10.55 -26.64 -17.76
N ASP A 123 9.26 -26.94 -17.69
CA ASP A 123 8.59 -27.65 -18.78
C ASP A 123 8.34 -26.69 -19.95
N GLU A 124 9.27 -26.71 -20.91
CA GLU A 124 9.22 -25.89 -22.13
C GLU A 124 7.96 -26.15 -22.98
N LEU A 125 7.24 -27.28 -22.80
CA LEU A 125 5.98 -27.53 -23.51
C LEU A 125 4.83 -26.66 -22.99
N THR A 126 4.93 -26.20 -21.75
CA THR A 126 3.92 -25.34 -21.11
C THR A 126 4.25 -23.85 -21.22
N LEU A 127 5.51 -23.52 -21.52
CA LEU A 127 5.98 -22.15 -21.70
C LEU A 127 5.36 -21.53 -22.96
N PHE A 128 4.75 -20.35 -22.80
CA PHE A 128 4.41 -19.48 -23.91
C PHE A 128 5.32 -18.26 -23.93
N THR A 129 6.05 -18.05 -25.03
CA THR A 129 6.84 -16.83 -25.24
C THR A 129 6.12 -15.92 -26.24
N ASP A 130 5.67 -14.76 -25.77
CA ASP A 130 5.15 -13.72 -26.64
C ASP A 130 6.30 -12.90 -27.23
N GLU A 131 6.71 -13.27 -28.44
CA GLU A 131 7.75 -12.58 -29.19
C GLU A 131 7.24 -11.33 -29.92
N SER A 132 5.94 -11.07 -29.94
CA SER A 132 5.40 -9.88 -30.61
C SER A 132 5.66 -8.59 -29.84
N THR A 133 6.34 -8.68 -28.69
CA THR A 133 6.50 -7.62 -27.72
C THR A 133 7.94 -7.12 -27.62
N ARG A 134 8.13 -5.86 -27.20
CA ARG A 134 9.41 -5.31 -26.72
C ARG A 134 9.18 -4.61 -25.37
N ARG A 135 8.82 -5.40 -24.37
CA ARG A 135 8.26 -4.93 -23.11
C ARG A 135 9.30 -4.93 -22.00
N THR A 136 9.29 -3.87 -21.21
CA THR A 136 10.00 -3.67 -19.95
C THR A 136 8.96 -3.41 -18.86
N TYR A 137 9.33 -3.59 -17.58
CA TYR A 137 8.47 -3.25 -16.44
C TYR A 137 7.04 -3.78 -16.53
N GLN A 138 6.85 -5.08 -16.32
CA GLN A 138 5.53 -5.71 -16.38
C GLN A 138 4.84 -5.85 -15.03
N SER A 139 3.51 -5.97 -15.10
CA SER A 139 2.61 -6.22 -14.00
C SER A 139 1.46 -7.09 -14.48
N VAL A 140 0.92 -7.96 -13.62
CA VAL A 140 -0.14 -8.93 -13.99
C VAL A 140 -1.36 -8.72 -13.09
N GLY A 141 -2.54 -8.61 -13.70
CA GLY A 141 -3.83 -8.63 -13.02
C GLY A 141 -4.66 -9.84 -13.45
N THR A 142 -5.40 -10.43 -12.51
CA THR A 142 -6.29 -11.58 -12.72
C THR A 142 -7.71 -11.08 -13.00
N LEU A 143 -8.22 -11.33 -14.20
CA LEU A 143 -9.55 -10.87 -14.64
C LEU A 143 -10.67 -11.86 -14.28
N GLY A 144 -10.34 -13.03 -13.73
CA GLY A 144 -11.25 -14.17 -13.52
C GLY A 144 -11.27 -15.12 -14.72
N ASP A 145 -11.87 -16.30 -14.56
CA ASP A 145 -12.00 -17.35 -15.59
C ASP A 145 -10.66 -17.73 -16.27
N ASN A 146 -9.57 -17.79 -15.51
CA ASN A 146 -8.21 -18.01 -16.01
C ASN A 146 -7.76 -16.99 -17.07
N LYS A 147 -8.28 -15.76 -17.01
CA LYS A 147 -7.89 -14.65 -17.87
C LYS A 147 -6.99 -13.70 -17.10
N TYR A 148 -5.95 -13.24 -17.77
CA TYR A 148 -4.93 -12.39 -17.18
C TYR A 148 -4.68 -11.19 -18.06
N ARG A 149 -4.47 -10.04 -17.43
CA ARG A 149 -4.04 -8.81 -18.09
C ARG A 149 -2.60 -8.53 -17.73
N VAL A 150 -1.73 -8.47 -18.74
CA VAL A 150 -0.36 -8.02 -18.57
C VAL A 150 -0.27 -6.57 -19.01
N LEU A 151 0.12 -5.71 -18.07
CA LEU A 151 0.53 -4.33 -18.32
C LEU A 151 2.05 -4.30 -18.45
N SER A 152 2.58 -3.55 -19.40
CA SER A 152 4.03 -3.35 -19.55
C SER A 152 4.34 -1.96 -20.09
N PHE A 153 5.59 -1.56 -19.99
CA PHE A 153 6.12 -0.38 -20.67
C PHE A 153 6.91 -0.81 -21.91
N ASP A 154 6.67 -0.22 -23.07
CA ASP A 154 7.49 -0.46 -24.26
C ASP A 154 8.53 0.66 -24.38
N ASP A 155 9.80 0.31 -24.19
CA ASP A 155 10.89 1.28 -24.17
C ASP A 155 11.21 1.87 -25.55
N GLY A 156 10.85 1.19 -26.64
CA GLY A 156 11.04 1.67 -28.00
C GLY A 156 10.02 2.74 -28.38
N THR A 157 8.77 2.55 -27.97
CA THR A 157 7.67 3.48 -28.27
C THR A 157 7.38 4.47 -27.14
N LYS A 158 7.97 4.25 -25.95
CA LYS A 158 7.71 5.01 -24.72
C LYS A 158 6.22 5.06 -24.38
N LYS A 159 5.52 3.92 -24.53
CA LYS A 159 4.09 3.78 -24.29
C LYS A 159 3.83 2.64 -23.30
N LEU A 160 2.73 2.76 -22.57
CA LEU A 160 2.17 1.62 -21.85
C LEU A 160 1.45 0.71 -22.83
N VAL A 161 1.64 -0.59 -22.63
CA VAL A 161 1.11 -1.65 -23.48
C VAL A 161 0.34 -2.62 -22.61
N ILE A 162 -0.83 -3.02 -23.10
CA ILE A 162 -1.67 -4.03 -22.45
C ILE A 162 -1.90 -5.17 -23.41
N ARG A 163 -1.88 -6.38 -22.86
CA ARG A 163 -2.38 -7.56 -23.54
C ARG A 163 -3.05 -8.51 -22.56
N ASP A 164 -4.17 -9.07 -23.00
CA ASP A 164 -4.92 -10.06 -22.24
C ASP A 164 -4.60 -11.46 -22.77
N TYR A 165 -4.52 -12.43 -21.86
CA TYR A 165 -4.20 -13.83 -22.12
C TYR A 165 -5.20 -14.74 -21.41
N LEU A 166 -5.40 -15.94 -21.96
CA LEU A 166 -6.20 -17.02 -21.41
C LEU A 166 -5.30 -18.21 -21.12
N LEU A 167 -5.42 -18.78 -19.91
CA LEU A 167 -4.84 -20.06 -19.54
C LEU A 167 -5.93 -21.13 -19.57
N GLU A 168 -5.85 -22.08 -20.49
CA GLU A 168 -6.81 -23.17 -20.61
C GLU A 168 -6.06 -24.48 -20.81
N ASN A 169 -6.34 -25.49 -19.98
CA ASN A 169 -5.69 -26.80 -20.03
C ASN A 169 -4.15 -26.72 -20.03
N GLY A 170 -3.58 -25.83 -19.20
CA GLY A 170 -2.14 -25.61 -19.12
C GLY A 170 -1.53 -24.86 -20.31
N LYS A 171 -2.33 -24.42 -21.29
CA LYS A 171 -1.89 -23.68 -22.47
C LYS A 171 -2.28 -22.22 -22.38
N ILE A 172 -1.33 -21.33 -22.67
CA ILE A 172 -1.54 -19.89 -22.66
C ILE A 172 -1.75 -19.39 -24.09
N THR A 173 -2.79 -18.58 -24.29
CA THR A 173 -3.10 -17.98 -25.60
C THR A 173 -3.46 -16.49 -25.44
N PRO A 174 -3.05 -15.61 -26.38
CA PRO A 174 -3.48 -14.21 -26.34
C PRO A 174 -4.96 -14.09 -26.74
N LEU A 175 -5.73 -13.28 -26.02
CA LEU A 175 -7.16 -13.03 -26.29
C LEU A 175 -7.41 -12.00 -27.42
N GLY A 176 -6.34 -11.51 -28.05
CA GLY A 176 -6.42 -10.56 -29.16
C GLY A 176 -5.17 -10.62 -30.05
N GLU A 177 -5.32 -10.17 -31.28
CA GLU A 177 -4.25 -10.18 -32.29
C GLU A 177 -3.19 -9.11 -32.07
N LYS A 178 -3.54 -8.01 -31.39
CA LYS A 178 -2.69 -6.81 -31.29
C LYS A 178 -2.62 -6.28 -29.86
N ASP A 179 -1.46 -5.70 -29.59
CA ASP A 179 -1.18 -4.93 -28.39
C ASP A 179 -2.07 -3.68 -28.30
N ILE A 180 -2.51 -3.39 -27.09
CA ILE A 180 -3.32 -2.21 -26.78
C ILE A 180 -2.38 -1.15 -26.22
N PHE A 181 -2.08 -0.13 -27.04
CA PHE A 181 -1.22 0.98 -26.65
C PHE A 181 -2.03 2.09 -25.96
N LEU A 182 -1.59 2.50 -24.77
CA LEU A 182 -2.18 3.64 -24.08
C LEU A 182 -1.47 4.93 -24.53
N THR A 183 -2.24 5.93 -24.95
CA THR A 183 -1.75 7.19 -25.53
C THR A 183 -1.27 8.20 -24.46
N ARG A 184 -0.45 7.76 -23.49
CA ARG A 184 0.05 8.61 -22.40
C ARG A 184 1.57 8.41 -22.18
N HIS A 185 2.36 9.04 -23.03
CA HIS A 185 3.82 8.91 -23.07
C HIS A 185 4.56 9.43 -21.82
N PHE A 186 3.89 10.20 -20.98
CA PHE A 186 4.43 10.79 -19.75
C PHE A 186 4.26 9.87 -18.53
N LEU A 187 3.56 8.73 -18.68
CA LEU A 187 3.37 7.78 -17.58
C LEU A 187 4.60 6.89 -17.39
N ARG A 188 5.04 6.73 -16.14
CA ARG A 188 6.18 5.88 -15.73
C ARG A 188 5.81 5.01 -14.53
N LEU A 189 6.63 3.99 -14.27
CA LEU A 189 6.47 3.10 -13.13
C LEU A 189 5.06 2.46 -13.04
N PRO A 190 4.53 1.92 -14.15
CA PRO A 190 3.17 1.40 -14.17
C PRO A 190 3.03 0.14 -13.32
N MET A 191 1.95 0.07 -12.55
CA MET A 191 1.58 -1.14 -11.79
C MET A 191 0.08 -1.37 -11.96
N ILE A 192 -0.31 -2.62 -12.21
CA ILE A 192 -1.73 -2.97 -12.37
C ILE A 192 -2.31 -3.48 -11.05
N SER A 193 -3.57 -3.15 -10.81
CA SER A 193 -4.36 -3.71 -9.71
C SER A 193 -4.52 -5.24 -9.85
N ARG A 194 -4.74 -5.91 -8.72
CA ARG A 194 -4.86 -7.37 -8.65
C ARG A 194 -5.96 -7.93 -9.55
N ASN A 195 -7.07 -7.20 -9.69
CA ASN A 195 -8.19 -7.58 -10.57
C ASN A 195 -8.02 -7.10 -12.04
N GLY A 196 -6.90 -6.46 -12.38
CA GLY A 196 -6.61 -5.98 -13.73
C GLY A 196 -7.48 -4.81 -14.23
N GLN A 197 -8.26 -4.16 -13.37
CA GLN A 197 -9.23 -3.12 -13.77
C GLN A 197 -8.70 -1.69 -13.66
N GLU A 198 -7.69 -1.49 -12.83
CA GLU A 198 -7.03 -0.21 -12.59
C GLU A 198 -5.52 -0.32 -12.77
N LEU A 199 -4.88 0.80 -13.07
CA LEU A 199 -3.43 0.96 -13.03
C LEU A 199 -3.05 2.20 -12.22
N ILE A 200 -1.88 2.14 -11.59
CA ILE A 200 -1.23 3.28 -10.95
C ILE A 200 0.07 3.59 -11.69
N SER A 201 0.37 4.87 -11.85
CA SER A 201 1.57 5.30 -12.56
C SER A 201 2.00 6.71 -12.12
N LEU A 202 3.30 7.00 -12.19
CA LEU A 202 3.83 8.35 -12.02
C LEU A 202 3.61 9.18 -13.29
N ASP A 203 2.88 10.28 -13.17
CA ASP A 203 2.81 11.32 -14.18
C ASP A 203 4.04 12.23 -14.06
N VAL A 204 5.00 12.09 -14.97
CA VAL A 204 6.27 12.85 -14.90
C VAL A 204 6.10 14.33 -15.20
N ASN A 205 4.97 14.77 -15.76
CA ASN A 205 4.73 16.19 -16.02
C ASN A 205 4.33 16.92 -14.74
N THR A 206 3.46 16.31 -13.93
CA THR A 206 3.01 16.88 -12.65
C THR A 206 3.84 16.39 -11.46
N ASN A 207 4.64 15.34 -11.65
CA ASN A 207 5.37 14.63 -10.60
C ASN A 207 4.42 14.11 -9.50
N GLU A 208 3.27 13.58 -9.91
CA GLU A 208 2.24 13.02 -9.04
C GLU A 208 1.90 11.61 -9.49
N THR A 209 1.52 10.77 -8.54
CA THR A 209 1.03 9.44 -8.86
C THR A 209 -0.46 9.47 -9.14
N VAL A 210 -0.85 8.89 -10.27
CA VAL A 210 -2.21 8.91 -10.79
C VAL A 210 -2.73 7.50 -10.90
N ILE A 211 -4.01 7.32 -10.53
CA ILE A 211 -4.72 6.06 -10.65
C ILE A 211 -5.74 6.19 -11.79
N TYR A 212 -5.65 5.28 -12.74
CA TYR A 212 -6.59 5.18 -13.84
C TYR A 212 -7.38 3.89 -13.77
N LYS A 213 -8.65 3.97 -14.13
CA LYS A 213 -9.49 2.81 -14.43
C LYS A 213 -9.53 2.58 -15.94
N PHE A 214 -9.43 1.33 -16.36
CA PHE A 214 -9.63 0.97 -17.75
C PHE A 214 -11.09 1.18 -18.14
N LYS A 215 -11.35 1.92 -19.23
CA LYS A 215 -12.70 2.00 -19.82
C LYS A 215 -13.10 0.61 -20.28
N THR A 216 -14.13 0.05 -19.68
CA THR A 216 -14.60 -1.31 -19.98
C THR A 216 -15.12 -1.38 -21.41
N GLY A 217 -14.41 -2.14 -22.23
CA GLY A 217 -14.99 -3.24 -22.99
C GLY A 217 -14.08 -4.43 -22.77
N LEU A 218 -14.36 -5.24 -21.72
CA LEU A 218 -13.71 -6.54 -21.53
C LEU A 218 -13.83 -7.28 -22.86
N PHE A 219 -12.70 -7.55 -23.53
CA PHE A 219 -12.62 -8.22 -24.83
C PHE A 219 -13.11 -7.44 -26.06
N SER A 220 -13.50 -6.16 -25.93
CA SER A 220 -13.70 -5.34 -27.13
C SER A 220 -12.34 -5.05 -27.76
N LYS A 221 -12.23 -5.17 -29.09
CA LYS A 221 -11.00 -4.87 -29.87
C LYS A 221 -10.49 -3.41 -29.74
N LYS A 222 -11.04 -2.65 -28.79
CA LYS A 222 -10.87 -1.21 -28.60
C LYS A 222 -10.99 -0.85 -27.11
N LEU A 223 -9.92 -1.07 -26.35
CA LEU A 223 -9.73 -0.39 -25.06
C LEU A 223 -9.49 1.10 -25.37
N ASN A 224 -10.57 1.87 -25.43
CA ASN A 224 -10.55 3.24 -25.96
C ASN A 224 -10.14 4.31 -24.93
N GLY A 225 -9.54 3.90 -23.80
CA GLY A 225 -8.90 4.86 -22.93
C GLY A 225 -8.86 4.49 -21.46
N LEU A 226 -8.40 5.47 -20.71
CA LEU A 226 -8.21 5.47 -19.27
C LEU A 226 -9.04 6.61 -18.68
N ASP A 227 -9.83 6.32 -17.66
CA ASP A 227 -10.44 7.33 -16.81
C ASP A 227 -9.58 7.54 -15.58
N GLU A 228 -9.16 8.78 -15.32
CA GLU A 228 -8.52 9.11 -14.06
C GLU A 228 -9.58 9.00 -12.95
N VAL A 229 -9.31 8.17 -11.95
CA VAL A 229 -10.24 7.92 -10.83
C VAL A 229 -9.67 8.40 -9.50
N ASP A 230 -8.34 8.61 -9.42
CA ASP A 230 -7.70 9.13 -8.23
C ASP A 230 -6.32 9.74 -8.53
N ARG A 231 -5.83 10.56 -7.61
CA ARG A 231 -4.52 11.20 -7.70
C ARG A 231 -3.94 11.45 -6.31
N LEU A 232 -2.68 11.09 -6.15
CA LEU A 232 -1.90 11.38 -4.96
C LEU A 232 -1.23 12.76 -5.15
N PRO A 233 -1.50 13.77 -4.31
CA PRO A 233 -1.06 15.16 -4.50
C PRO A 233 0.41 15.38 -4.10
N PHE A 234 1.25 14.38 -4.28
CA PHE A 234 2.66 14.37 -3.92
C PHE A 234 3.42 13.38 -4.82
N PRO A 235 4.74 13.58 -5.00
CA PRO A 235 5.55 12.62 -5.70
C PRO A 235 5.65 11.33 -4.90
N SER A 236 5.40 10.22 -5.58
CA SER A 236 5.65 8.89 -5.06
C SER A 236 6.22 8.00 -6.14
N GLY A 237 7.02 7.04 -5.71
CA GLY A 237 7.58 6.05 -6.60
C GLY A 237 6.64 4.89 -6.85
N LYS A 238 7.23 3.76 -7.23
CA LYS A 238 6.52 2.50 -7.46
C LYS A 238 5.60 2.17 -6.27
N GLY A 239 4.34 1.89 -6.58
CA GLY A 239 3.31 1.51 -5.62
C GLY A 239 2.58 0.22 -5.98
N ASP A 240 1.78 -0.28 -5.05
CA ASP A 240 1.01 -1.51 -5.15
C ASP A 240 -0.40 -1.31 -4.57
N PHE A 241 -1.40 -1.95 -5.17
CA PHE A 241 -2.77 -1.90 -4.68
C PHE A 241 -3.01 -2.94 -3.59
N SER A 242 -3.82 -2.59 -2.59
CA SER A 242 -4.39 -3.58 -1.68
C SER A 242 -5.29 -4.55 -2.45
N PHE A 243 -5.55 -5.73 -1.87
CA PHE A 243 -6.37 -6.76 -2.51
C PHE A 243 -7.80 -6.30 -2.83
N ASP A 244 -8.37 -5.46 -1.98
CA ASP A 244 -9.68 -4.82 -2.20
C ASP A 244 -9.62 -3.54 -3.05
N GLY A 245 -8.43 -3.13 -3.48
CA GLY A 245 -8.18 -1.91 -4.25
C GLY A 245 -8.42 -0.60 -3.48
N LYS A 246 -8.80 -0.62 -2.21
CA LYS A 246 -9.14 0.60 -1.44
C LYS A 246 -7.92 1.39 -0.99
N LYS A 247 -6.75 0.76 -0.93
CA LYS A 247 -5.50 1.37 -0.50
C LYS A 247 -4.41 1.18 -1.53
N VAL A 248 -3.45 2.09 -1.51
CA VAL A 248 -2.21 2.00 -2.28
C VAL A 248 -1.05 2.14 -1.31
N VAL A 249 -0.09 1.24 -1.40
CA VAL A 249 1.18 1.36 -0.70
C VAL A 249 2.23 1.84 -1.69
N PHE A 250 3.09 2.76 -1.29
CA PHE A 250 4.10 3.36 -2.16
C PHE A 250 5.30 3.77 -1.32
N HIS A 251 6.40 4.05 -1.99
CA HIS A 251 7.53 4.69 -1.35
C HIS A 251 7.66 6.14 -1.82
N VAL A 252 8.35 6.91 -1.00
CA VAL A 252 8.70 8.30 -1.26
C VAL A 252 10.19 8.44 -1.01
N THR A 253 10.88 9.13 -1.90
CA THR A 253 12.33 9.36 -1.83
C THR A 253 12.62 10.79 -1.41
N GLU A 254 13.49 10.97 -0.42
CA GLU A 254 14.04 12.24 0.03
C GLU A 254 15.50 12.34 -0.39
N THR A 255 15.91 13.49 -0.95
CA THR A 255 17.33 13.82 -1.12
C THR A 255 17.84 14.45 0.17
N VAL A 256 18.80 13.80 0.82
CA VAL A 256 19.31 14.24 2.14
C VAL A 256 20.64 14.97 2.08
N ASP A 257 21.32 14.96 0.92
CA ASP A 257 22.57 15.67 0.64
C ASP A 257 22.34 16.77 -0.43
N LYS A 258 22.50 18.04 -0.06
CA LYS A 258 22.28 19.19 -0.97
C LYS A 258 23.20 19.23 -2.18
N TRP A 259 24.37 18.59 -2.10
CA TRP A 259 25.36 18.63 -3.17
C TRP A 259 25.05 17.61 -4.27
N LYS A 260 24.17 16.64 -3.98
CA LYS A 260 23.67 15.70 -4.97
C LYS A 260 22.29 16.13 -5.42
N LYS A 261 22.23 16.99 -6.45
CA LYS A 261 20.97 17.30 -7.11
C LYS A 261 20.42 16.04 -7.79
N ARG A 262 19.20 15.66 -7.44
CA ARG A 262 18.42 14.72 -8.26
C ARG A 262 18.15 15.35 -9.63
N SER A 263 18.36 14.58 -10.67
CA SER A 263 17.65 14.79 -11.92
C SER A 263 16.22 14.28 -11.71
N GLY A 264 15.19 15.02 -12.15
CA GLY A 264 13.78 14.65 -11.93
C GLY A 264 13.42 13.24 -12.44
N SER A 265 14.20 12.69 -13.38
CA SER A 265 14.08 11.33 -13.92
C SER A 265 14.66 10.21 -13.05
N ASP A 266 15.28 10.50 -11.90
CA ASP A 266 16.03 9.50 -11.13
C ASP A 266 15.16 8.47 -10.40
N GLU A 267 13.83 8.67 -10.26
CA GLU A 267 12.94 7.56 -9.83
C GLU A 267 12.75 6.50 -10.93
N VAL A 268 12.99 6.89 -12.18
CA VAL A 268 12.82 6.05 -13.38
C VAL A 268 14.10 5.26 -13.68
N ALA A 269 15.24 5.65 -13.11
CA ALA A 269 16.55 5.10 -13.49
C ALA A 269 17.27 4.42 -12.31
N LEU A 270 17.42 3.10 -12.47
CA LEU A 270 18.36 2.20 -11.77
C LEU A 270 18.05 1.89 -10.29
N PRO A 271 18.46 0.70 -9.79
CA PRO A 271 18.23 0.32 -8.41
C PRO A 271 18.85 1.38 -7.50
N PRO A 272 18.15 1.77 -6.41
CA PRO A 272 18.77 2.67 -5.47
C PRO A 272 20.06 2.04 -4.98
N ASN A 273 21.15 2.80 -5.01
CA ASN A 273 22.32 2.40 -4.24
C ASN A 273 21.92 2.55 -2.77
N PHE A 274 21.49 1.45 -2.15
CA PHE A 274 20.99 1.47 -0.78
C PHE A 274 22.07 1.90 0.26
N LYS A 275 23.35 1.95 -0.14
CA LYS A 275 24.49 2.51 0.62
C LYS A 275 24.72 4.02 0.40
N ASN A 276 23.91 4.67 -0.43
CA ASN A 276 24.07 6.09 -0.72
C ASN A 276 23.46 6.92 0.41
N ASN A 277 24.32 7.57 1.19
CA ASN A 277 23.90 8.53 2.22
C ASN A 277 23.22 9.79 1.66
N ALA A 278 23.02 9.90 0.35
CA ALA A 278 22.37 11.06 -0.27
C ALA A 278 20.86 10.90 -0.43
N GLU A 279 20.31 9.71 -0.21
CA GLU A 279 18.87 9.50 -0.32
C GLU A 279 18.34 8.64 0.83
N VAL A 280 17.13 8.97 1.27
CA VAL A 280 16.37 8.17 2.23
C VAL A 280 15.01 7.88 1.63
N ARG A 281 14.57 6.62 1.73
CA ARG A 281 13.26 6.19 1.22
C ARG A 281 12.37 5.69 2.33
N ASN A 282 11.11 6.09 2.28
CA ASN A 282 10.10 5.73 3.26
C ASN A 282 8.84 5.19 2.61
N ILE A 283 8.22 4.21 3.26
CA ILE A 283 6.99 3.57 2.82
C ILE A 283 5.79 4.27 3.48
N PHE A 284 4.75 4.47 2.68
CA PHE A 284 3.48 5.06 3.08
C PHE A 284 2.32 4.28 2.47
N ILE A 285 1.17 4.35 3.13
CA ILE A 285 -0.11 3.87 2.62
C ILE A 285 -1.02 5.06 2.40
N TYR A 286 -1.67 5.10 1.24
CA TYR A 286 -2.74 6.03 0.91
C TYR A 286 -4.07 5.29 0.90
N ASP A 287 -4.99 5.75 1.72
CA ASP A 287 -6.38 5.29 1.76
C ASP A 287 -7.21 6.14 0.80
N ARG A 288 -7.76 5.50 -0.24
CA ARG A 288 -8.42 6.20 -1.36
C ARG A 288 -9.78 6.77 -1.00
N GLU A 289 -10.46 6.17 -0.04
CA GLU A 289 -11.79 6.61 0.41
C GLU A 289 -11.65 7.87 1.28
N THR A 290 -10.74 7.83 2.25
CA THR A 290 -10.53 8.92 3.22
C THR A 290 -9.52 9.95 2.75
N LYS A 291 -8.83 9.71 1.62
CA LYS A 291 -7.74 10.53 1.07
C LYS A 291 -6.63 10.76 2.10
N SER A 292 -6.43 9.77 2.96
CA SER A 292 -5.52 9.87 4.11
C SER A 292 -4.23 9.10 3.87
N VAL A 293 -3.16 9.51 4.55
CA VAL A 293 -1.86 8.84 4.49
C VAL A 293 -1.48 8.30 5.86
N THR A 294 -0.92 7.08 5.87
CA THR A 294 -0.33 6.41 7.04
C THR A 294 1.14 6.14 6.76
N PRO A 295 2.08 6.47 7.68
CA PRO A 295 3.47 6.13 7.50
C PRO A 295 3.69 4.67 7.89
N VAL A 296 4.51 3.95 7.13
CA VAL A 296 4.92 2.58 7.49
C VAL A 296 6.36 2.62 8.00
N THR A 297 7.23 3.40 7.35
CA THR A 297 8.62 3.59 7.79
C THR A 297 8.95 5.07 7.95
N GLN A 298 9.97 5.35 8.77
CA GLN A 298 10.52 6.70 8.95
C GLN A 298 12.03 6.62 9.17
N ASN A 299 12.73 6.16 8.15
CA ASN A 299 14.17 6.06 8.09
C ASN A 299 14.80 7.46 8.23
N LYS A 300 15.87 7.52 9.01
CA LYS A 300 16.79 8.68 9.05
C LYS A 300 18.01 8.48 8.15
N ILE A 301 18.41 7.22 8.03
CA ILE A 301 19.49 6.65 7.21
C ILE A 301 18.95 5.32 6.67
N GLY A 302 19.39 4.91 5.49
CA GLY A 302 18.92 3.69 4.86
C GLY A 302 17.69 3.91 3.99
N ASN A 303 17.14 2.80 3.49
CA ASN A 303 16.19 2.83 2.39
C ASN A 303 15.17 1.70 2.55
N SER A 304 13.89 2.05 2.66
CA SER A 304 12.77 1.12 2.50
C SER A 304 12.13 1.34 1.13
N TYR A 305 12.00 0.28 0.33
CA TYR A 305 11.66 0.38 -1.09
C TYR A 305 10.72 -0.75 -1.54
N PHE A 306 9.98 -0.50 -2.62
CA PHE A 306 9.12 -1.46 -3.31
C PHE A 306 8.12 -2.20 -2.39
N PRO A 307 7.22 -1.48 -1.72
CA PRO A 307 6.26 -2.14 -0.85
C PRO A 307 5.20 -2.89 -1.66
N VAL A 308 4.75 -4.03 -1.14
CA VAL A 308 3.64 -4.82 -1.67
C VAL A 308 2.67 -5.17 -0.54
N PHE A 309 1.38 -5.20 -0.85
CA PHE A 309 0.37 -5.69 0.09
C PHE A 309 0.31 -7.21 0.12
N LEU A 310 0.05 -7.74 1.32
CA LEU A 310 -0.45 -9.09 1.56
C LEU A 310 -1.98 -9.07 1.69
N GLU A 311 -2.60 -10.24 1.60
CA GLU A 311 -4.06 -10.40 1.63
C GLU A 311 -4.66 -9.98 2.97
N ASP A 312 -3.93 -10.18 4.06
CA ASP A 312 -4.31 -9.74 5.41
C ASP A 312 -4.16 -8.23 5.64
N GLY A 313 -3.68 -7.49 4.62
CA GLY A 313 -3.45 -6.06 4.66
C GLY A 313 -2.12 -5.64 5.27
N SER A 314 -1.29 -6.58 5.72
CA SER A 314 0.11 -6.32 6.07
C SER A 314 0.96 -6.09 4.81
N LEU A 315 2.24 -5.77 5.00
CA LEU A 315 3.15 -5.36 3.95
C LEU A 315 4.42 -6.19 3.93
N ILE A 316 4.97 -6.39 2.74
CA ILE A 316 6.38 -6.74 2.53
C ILE A 316 7.05 -5.58 1.80
N TYR A 317 8.26 -5.21 2.20
CA TYR A 317 9.10 -4.25 1.46
C TYR A 317 10.57 -4.63 1.56
N LEU A 318 11.39 -4.10 0.65
CA LEU A 318 12.84 -4.19 0.73
C LEU A 318 13.36 -3.14 1.72
N ASP A 319 14.26 -3.53 2.61
CA ASP A 319 14.85 -2.64 3.60
C ASP A 319 16.35 -2.90 3.73
N GLN A 320 17.13 -1.83 3.77
CA GLN A 320 18.53 -1.88 4.17
C GLN A 320 18.79 -0.86 5.28
N GLN A 321 19.21 -1.40 6.43
CA GLN A 321 19.77 -0.61 7.52
C GLN A 321 21.28 -0.46 7.35
N GLU A 322 21.87 0.52 8.04
CA GLU A 322 23.31 0.75 8.04
C GLU A 322 24.08 -0.51 8.45
N GLY A 323 25.07 -0.90 7.66
CA GLY A 323 25.87 -2.11 7.88
C GLY A 323 25.16 -3.44 7.60
N GLN A 324 23.87 -3.45 7.24
CA GLN A 324 23.11 -4.68 7.00
C GLN A 324 22.93 -4.99 5.51
N LYS A 325 22.68 -6.27 5.19
CA LYS A 325 22.27 -6.69 3.85
C LYS A 325 20.82 -6.30 3.58
N LEU A 326 20.53 -6.03 2.31
CA LEU A 326 19.17 -5.80 1.84
C LEU A 326 18.30 -7.01 2.15
N SER A 327 17.15 -6.79 2.79
CA SER A 327 16.27 -7.86 3.27
C SER A 327 14.82 -7.56 2.93
N PHE A 328 14.00 -8.60 2.81
CA PHE A 328 12.55 -8.48 2.80
C PHE A 328 12.05 -8.31 4.24
N VAL A 329 11.24 -7.29 4.49
CA VAL A 329 10.71 -6.96 5.81
C VAL A 329 9.20 -7.07 5.76
N TYR A 330 8.65 -7.90 6.64
CA TYR A 330 7.23 -8.00 6.89
C TYR A 330 6.86 -7.01 7.96
N SER A 331 5.80 -6.23 7.72
CA SER A 331 5.31 -5.26 8.68
C SER A 331 3.80 -5.22 8.69
N GLU A 332 3.24 -5.20 9.89
CA GLU A 332 1.88 -4.71 10.09
C GLU A 332 1.80 -3.22 9.76
N VAL A 333 0.60 -2.77 9.37
CA VAL A 333 0.33 -1.34 9.21
C VAL A 333 0.27 -0.69 10.59
N PRO A 334 1.07 0.37 10.85
CA PRO A 334 1.05 1.04 12.14
C PRO A 334 -0.35 1.57 12.48
N LYS A 335 -0.79 1.34 13.72
CA LYS A 335 -2.06 1.85 14.26
C LYS A 335 -1.96 3.33 14.64
N ILE A 336 -1.63 4.16 13.66
CA ILE A 336 -1.55 5.62 13.80
C ILE A 336 -2.80 6.21 13.14
N ALA A 337 -3.42 7.18 13.79
CA ALA A 337 -4.58 7.86 13.23
C ALA A 337 -4.16 8.58 11.94
N PRO A 338 -4.70 8.18 10.78
CA PRO A 338 -4.26 8.72 9.51
C PRO A 338 -4.82 10.13 9.30
N ARG A 339 -4.16 10.90 8.44
CA ARG A 339 -4.57 12.29 8.15
C ARG A 339 -4.72 12.53 6.67
N SER A 340 -5.74 13.32 6.30
CA SER A 340 -6.00 13.72 4.92
C SER A 340 -5.44 15.11 4.62
N LEU A 341 -4.70 15.25 3.52
CA LEU A 341 -4.15 16.52 3.08
C LEU A 341 -5.28 17.48 2.67
N GLU A 342 -6.29 16.97 1.98
CA GLU A 342 -7.47 17.75 1.56
C GLU A 342 -8.24 18.26 2.77
N LYS A 343 -8.48 17.39 3.76
CA LYS A 343 -9.13 17.79 5.00
C LYS A 343 -8.29 18.82 5.76
N ALA A 344 -6.97 18.64 5.85
CA ALA A 344 -6.08 19.63 6.45
C ALA A 344 -6.17 20.99 5.74
N LYS A 345 -6.18 20.99 4.40
CA LYS A 345 -6.33 22.19 3.59
C LYS A 345 -7.67 22.89 3.85
N SER A 346 -8.76 22.13 3.98
CA SER A 346 -10.09 22.68 4.32
C SER A 346 -10.16 23.24 5.75
N CYS A 347 -9.42 22.65 6.70
CA CYS A 347 -9.37 23.10 8.09
C CYS A 347 -8.41 24.29 8.31
N TYR A 348 -7.60 24.66 7.31
CA TYR A 348 -6.59 25.70 7.46
C TYR A 348 -7.14 27.09 7.11
N SER A 349 -7.18 27.99 8.10
CA SER A 349 -7.70 29.36 7.95
C SER A 349 -6.64 30.41 7.61
N GLY A 350 -5.40 30.01 7.34
CA GLY A 350 -4.31 30.93 6.98
C GLY A 350 -4.16 31.13 5.47
N ARG A 351 -3.22 32.00 5.07
CA ARG A 351 -2.86 32.17 3.64
C ARG A 351 -1.81 31.12 3.24
N LYS A 352 -1.81 30.74 1.96
CA LYS A 352 -0.78 29.91 1.30
C LYS A 352 -0.48 28.58 2.03
N PHE A 353 -1.47 27.69 2.10
CA PHE A 353 -1.35 26.37 2.75
C PHE A 353 -0.02 25.64 2.42
N ASP A 354 0.30 25.45 1.14
CA ASP A 354 1.51 24.72 0.72
C ASP A 354 2.80 25.38 1.23
N SER A 355 2.89 26.71 1.19
CA SER A 355 4.07 27.44 1.66
C SER A 355 4.30 27.25 3.16
N VAL A 356 3.22 27.20 3.95
CA VAL A 356 3.30 27.02 5.39
C VAL A 356 3.57 25.56 5.74
N LEU A 357 3.04 24.61 4.96
CA LEU A 357 3.37 23.19 5.11
C LEU A 357 4.85 22.93 4.81
N THR A 358 5.41 23.53 3.76
CA THR A 358 6.85 23.49 3.46
C THR A 358 7.67 24.09 4.60
N LYS A 359 7.23 25.22 5.18
CA LYS A 359 7.90 25.82 6.33
C LYS A 359 7.91 24.88 7.55
N LEU A 360 6.78 24.25 7.86
CA LEU A 360 6.67 23.25 8.93
C LEU A 360 7.59 22.04 8.66
N SER A 361 7.64 21.57 7.42
CA SER A 361 8.59 20.54 6.97
C SER A 361 10.03 20.91 7.27
N ASN A 362 10.46 22.12 6.93
CA ASN A 362 11.83 22.57 7.13
C ASN A 362 12.19 22.65 8.63
N LEU A 363 11.23 23.08 9.48
CA LEU A 363 11.40 23.06 10.93
C LEU A 363 11.57 21.62 11.45
N TRP A 364 10.73 20.70 10.98
CA TRP A 364 10.84 19.29 11.34
C TRP A 364 12.18 18.70 10.90
N MET A 365 12.61 18.92 9.65
CA MET A 365 13.91 18.44 9.15
C MET A 365 15.05 18.93 10.03
N LYS A 366 15.07 20.22 10.38
CA LYS A 366 16.10 20.83 11.25
C LYS A 366 16.17 20.18 12.63
N VAL A 367 15.05 19.77 13.20
CA VAL A 367 14.98 19.22 14.55
C VAL A 367 15.18 17.70 14.58
N CYS A 368 14.61 17.00 13.61
CA CYS A 368 14.44 15.55 13.64
C CYS A 368 15.45 14.78 12.78
N THR A 369 16.18 15.46 11.91
CA THR A 369 17.11 14.87 10.95
C THR A 369 18.43 15.63 10.93
N ASN A 370 19.43 15.05 10.27
CA ASN A 370 20.68 15.75 9.91
C ASN A 370 20.73 16.05 8.41
N TRP A 371 19.58 16.08 7.75
CA TRP A 371 19.49 16.26 6.29
C TRP A 371 19.72 17.72 5.94
N ASP A 372 20.50 17.96 4.87
CA ASP A 372 20.72 19.31 4.36
C ASP A 372 20.19 19.51 2.92
N GLY A 373 19.65 18.45 2.30
CA GLY A 373 19.02 18.47 0.98
C GLY A 373 17.74 19.31 0.89
N ALA A 374 17.35 19.62 -0.36
CA ALA A 374 16.35 20.63 -0.70
C ALA A 374 15.05 20.06 -1.31
N ASP A 375 14.88 18.74 -1.41
CA ASP A 375 13.65 18.18 -1.96
C ASP A 375 12.50 18.31 -0.94
N THR A 376 11.31 18.68 -1.40
CA THR A 376 10.17 19.08 -0.54
C THR A 376 8.89 18.31 -0.81
N GLY A 377 8.85 17.47 -1.86
CA GLY A 377 7.63 16.74 -2.20
C GLY A 377 7.30 15.66 -1.16
N ALA A 378 8.35 14.97 -0.74
CA ALA A 378 8.31 13.89 0.21
C ALA A 378 8.03 14.35 1.65
N SER A 379 8.55 15.53 2.00
CA SER A 379 8.41 16.09 3.33
C SER A 379 6.96 16.50 3.64
N LYS A 380 6.16 16.86 2.63
CA LYS A 380 4.71 17.06 2.78
C LYS A 380 4.00 15.82 3.33
N VAL A 381 4.35 14.65 2.81
CA VAL A 381 3.79 13.36 3.23
C VAL A 381 4.20 13.04 4.67
N MET A 382 5.43 13.38 5.06
CA MET A 382 5.89 13.24 6.44
C MET A 382 5.11 14.14 7.41
N MET A 383 4.78 15.37 7.01
CA MET A 383 4.03 16.30 7.87
C MET A 383 2.64 15.80 8.22
N MET A 384 2.00 15.04 7.32
CA MET A 384 0.69 14.43 7.58
C MET A 384 0.75 13.44 8.76
N ASN A 385 1.93 12.97 9.11
CA ASN A 385 2.12 11.88 10.06
C ASN A 385 2.87 12.28 11.33
N MET A 386 3.26 13.56 11.42
CA MET A 386 3.94 14.09 12.60
C MET A 386 3.03 13.99 13.84
N PRO A 387 3.53 13.56 15.01
CA PRO A 387 2.78 13.66 16.25
C PRO A 387 2.34 15.11 16.50
N ILE A 388 1.06 15.33 16.84
CA ILE A 388 0.54 16.69 17.06
C ILE A 388 1.31 17.43 18.15
N LYS A 389 1.75 16.72 19.19
CA LYS A 389 2.60 17.28 20.25
C LYS A 389 3.91 17.86 19.68
N LEU A 390 4.57 17.15 18.76
CA LEU A 390 5.78 17.64 18.10
C LEU A 390 5.47 18.86 17.22
N CYS A 391 4.38 18.81 16.45
CA CYS A 391 3.98 19.94 15.61
C CYS A 391 3.80 21.22 16.44
N LEU A 392 3.09 21.13 17.57
CA LEU A 392 2.87 22.27 18.47
C LEU A 392 4.18 22.78 19.10
N GLN A 393 5.13 21.89 19.42
CA GLN A 393 6.45 22.28 19.89
C GLN A 393 7.23 23.05 18.81
N LEU A 394 7.25 22.57 17.57
CA LEU A 394 7.89 23.26 16.43
C LEU A 394 7.22 24.61 16.15
N ALA A 395 5.89 24.69 16.21
CA ALA A 395 5.15 25.93 16.06
C ALA A 395 5.57 26.96 17.11
N LYS A 396 5.61 26.55 18.38
CA LYS A 396 6.04 27.40 19.50
C LYS A 396 7.49 27.87 19.35
N GLU A 397 8.41 26.99 18.97
CA GLU A 397 9.82 27.34 18.72
C GLU A 397 9.95 28.36 17.59
N SER A 398 9.18 28.19 16.50
CA SER A 398 9.24 29.08 15.34
C SER A 398 8.64 30.47 15.55
N GLN A 399 7.81 30.64 16.59
CA GLN A 399 7.00 31.83 16.86
C GLN A 399 6.11 32.26 15.67
N ASP A 400 5.82 31.36 14.72
CA ASP A 400 5.00 31.64 13.54
C ASP A 400 3.55 31.16 13.75
N LYS A 401 2.64 32.13 13.89
CA LYS A 401 1.19 31.88 14.02
C LYS A 401 0.59 31.07 12.88
N ASN A 402 1.16 31.13 11.67
CA ASN A 402 0.68 30.30 10.57
C ASN A 402 1.08 28.83 10.73
N VAL A 403 2.27 28.56 11.27
CA VAL A 403 2.71 27.19 11.59
C VAL A 403 1.84 26.61 12.70
N GLU A 404 1.49 27.40 13.71
CA GLU A 404 0.54 26.99 14.76
C GLU A 404 -0.84 26.64 14.17
N LYS A 405 -1.39 27.50 13.29
CA LYS A 405 -2.63 27.21 12.56
C LYS A 405 -2.53 25.95 11.71
N MET A 406 -1.37 25.69 11.10
CA MET A 406 -1.13 24.47 10.32
C MET A 406 -1.19 23.23 11.22
N CYS A 407 -0.55 23.26 12.40
CA CYS A 407 -0.62 22.16 13.35
C CYS A 407 -2.04 21.90 13.84
N GLN A 408 -2.84 22.94 14.07
CA GLN A 408 -4.25 22.78 14.41
C GLN A 408 -5.06 22.20 13.24
N ALA A 409 -4.77 22.61 12.00
CA ALA A 409 -5.42 22.06 10.81
C ALA A 409 -5.07 20.56 10.63
N LEU A 410 -3.81 20.16 10.85
CA LEU A 410 -3.40 18.76 10.85
C LEU A 410 -4.08 17.97 11.97
N LYS A 411 -4.18 18.52 13.19
CA LYS A 411 -4.93 17.87 14.28
C LYS A 411 -6.40 17.63 13.89
N ASN A 412 -7.02 18.62 13.24
CA ASN A 412 -8.42 18.52 12.83
C ASN A 412 -8.62 17.63 11.59
N SER A 413 -7.57 17.37 10.81
CA SER A 413 -7.61 16.49 9.64
C SER A 413 -7.46 15.01 9.96
N GLU A 414 -7.22 14.68 11.24
CA GLU A 414 -7.18 13.32 11.72
C GLU A 414 -8.50 12.60 11.41
N ILE A 415 -8.37 11.44 10.77
CA ILE A 415 -9.48 10.53 10.51
C ILE A 415 -9.62 9.69 11.76
N LYS A 416 -10.61 10.04 12.58
CA LYS A 416 -10.97 9.23 13.74
C LYS A 416 -11.47 7.90 13.22
N THR A 417 -10.74 6.82 13.49
CA THR A 417 -11.30 5.48 13.33
C THR A 417 -12.59 5.48 14.15
N PRO A 418 -13.75 5.13 13.55
CA PRO A 418 -14.94 4.93 14.34
C PRO A 418 -14.56 3.97 15.45
N SER A 419 -14.77 4.38 16.70
CA SER A 419 -14.65 3.47 17.82
C SER A 419 -15.69 2.38 17.57
N ILE A 420 -15.26 1.27 16.99
CA ILE A 420 -16.04 0.06 17.05
C ILE A 420 -16.05 -0.24 18.53
N VAL A 421 -17.17 0.04 19.20
CA VAL A 421 -17.40 -0.45 20.54
C VAL A 421 -17.29 -1.97 20.39
N ILE A 422 -16.15 -2.52 20.81
CA ILE A 422 -15.94 -3.95 20.84
C ILE A 422 -16.90 -4.41 21.91
N GLU A 423 -18.04 -4.91 21.46
CA GLU A 423 -19.03 -5.49 22.33
C GLU A 423 -18.44 -6.79 22.90
N GLU A 424 -17.88 -6.69 24.10
CA GLU A 424 -17.22 -7.80 24.80
C GLU A 424 -18.22 -8.89 25.17
N ASN A 425 -19.50 -8.52 25.33
CA ASN A 425 -20.55 -9.51 25.54
C ASN A 425 -20.81 -10.25 24.22
N PRO A 426 -20.45 -11.55 24.13
CA PRO A 426 -20.59 -12.32 22.88
C PRO A 426 -22.05 -12.37 22.41
N VAL A 427 -23.01 -12.29 23.34
CA VAL A 427 -24.44 -12.26 23.02
C VAL A 427 -24.87 -10.92 22.44
N LYS A 428 -24.45 -9.77 23.01
CA LYS A 428 -24.74 -8.46 22.42
C LYS A 428 -24.07 -8.29 21.05
N LYS A 429 -22.85 -8.81 20.87
CA LYS A 429 -22.18 -8.86 19.56
C LYS A 429 -22.97 -9.68 18.54
N MET A 430 -23.46 -10.84 18.96
CA MET A 430 -24.31 -11.71 18.15
C MET A 430 -25.66 -11.06 17.81
N ILE A 431 -26.30 -10.39 18.76
CA ILE A 431 -27.52 -9.60 18.56
C ILE A 431 -27.29 -8.55 17.46
N LYS A 432 -26.22 -7.78 17.59
CA LYS A 432 -25.90 -6.67 16.67
C LYS A 432 -25.59 -7.17 15.26
N VAL A 433 -24.86 -8.27 15.14
CA VAL A 433 -24.43 -8.79 13.83
C VAL A 433 -25.50 -9.65 13.16
N LYS A 434 -26.19 -10.53 13.90
CA LYS A 434 -27.11 -11.53 13.33
C LYS A 434 -28.58 -11.13 13.48
N CYS A 435 -28.99 -10.53 14.59
CA CYS A 435 -30.40 -10.22 14.83
C CYS A 435 -30.87 -8.92 14.16
N GLN A 436 -30.03 -7.87 14.07
CA GLN A 436 -30.39 -6.66 13.33
C GLN A 436 -30.71 -6.96 11.85
N ILE A 437 -29.95 -7.89 11.23
CA ILE A 437 -30.18 -8.35 9.86
C ILE A 437 -31.51 -9.10 9.73
N CYS A 438 -31.87 -9.92 10.73
CA CYS A 438 -33.08 -10.74 10.70
C CYS A 438 -34.36 -9.98 11.07
N HIS A 439 -34.24 -8.85 11.78
CA HIS A 439 -35.39 -8.14 12.33
C HIS A 439 -35.75 -6.84 11.60
N GLN A 440 -34.94 -6.33 10.65
CA GLN A 440 -35.22 -5.21 9.71
C GLN A 440 -36.29 -4.18 10.13
N GLY A 441 -36.31 -3.76 11.41
CA GLY A 441 -37.34 -2.86 11.93
C GLY A 441 -37.68 -3.09 13.41
N ASN A 442 -37.32 -2.10 14.23
CA ASN A 442 -37.95 -1.76 15.52
C ASN A 442 -37.68 -2.62 16.77
N ILE A 443 -36.70 -3.52 16.79
CA ILE A 443 -36.24 -4.07 18.08
C ILE A 443 -35.06 -3.22 18.59
N PRO A 444 -35.21 -2.50 19.71
CA PRO A 444 -34.16 -1.65 20.29
C PRO A 444 -33.14 -2.52 21.02
N PHE A 445 -32.28 -3.19 20.26
CA PHE A 445 -31.25 -4.08 20.79
C PHE A 445 -30.21 -3.37 21.67
N ASP A 446 -30.14 -2.04 21.61
CA ASP A 446 -29.23 -1.22 22.40
C ASP A 446 -29.83 -0.81 23.78
N ASP A 447 -31.11 -1.09 24.03
CA ASP A 447 -31.79 -0.81 25.30
C ASP A 447 -32.31 -2.12 25.92
N GLU A 448 -31.70 -2.55 27.03
CA GLU A 448 -32.04 -3.81 27.71
C GLU A 448 -33.50 -3.84 28.20
N LYS A 449 -34.04 -2.71 28.66
CA LYS A 449 -35.42 -2.63 29.16
C LYS A 449 -36.42 -2.76 28.04
N ASP A 450 -36.13 -2.18 26.89
CA ASP A 450 -37.00 -2.31 25.73
C ASP A 450 -36.83 -3.66 25.02
N LEU A 451 -35.61 -4.23 25.00
CA LEU A 451 -35.36 -5.57 24.47
C LEU A 451 -36.12 -6.66 25.24
N ALA A 452 -36.22 -6.52 26.56
CA ALA A 452 -37.01 -7.42 27.42
C ALA A 452 -38.48 -7.52 26.95
N LYS A 453 -39.06 -6.43 26.41
CA LYS A 453 -40.44 -6.41 25.87
C LYS A 453 -40.62 -7.31 24.64
N TYR A 454 -39.53 -7.65 23.95
CA TYR A 454 -39.53 -8.48 22.74
C TYR A 454 -39.02 -9.91 22.99
N LYS A 455 -38.61 -10.26 24.21
CA LYS A 455 -38.03 -11.56 24.61
C LYS A 455 -38.77 -12.76 24.03
N ASP A 456 -40.07 -12.88 24.31
CA ASP A 456 -40.87 -14.04 23.89
C ASP A 456 -40.99 -14.13 22.37
N LYS A 457 -41.13 -12.98 21.70
CA LYS A 457 -41.20 -12.91 20.23
C LYS A 457 -39.90 -13.39 19.60
N ILE A 458 -38.75 -13.00 20.16
CA ILE A 458 -37.44 -13.40 19.65
C ILE A 458 -37.20 -14.90 19.93
N LEU A 459 -37.47 -15.37 21.14
CA LEU A 459 -37.35 -16.79 21.51
C LEU A 459 -38.24 -17.68 20.63
N LYS A 460 -39.48 -17.27 20.38
CA LYS A 460 -40.39 -17.99 19.48
C LYS A 460 -39.83 -18.08 18.07
N ARG A 461 -39.17 -17.02 17.59
CA ARG A 461 -38.57 -16.97 16.25
C ARG A 461 -37.34 -17.86 16.11
N ILE A 462 -36.49 -17.89 17.14
CA ILE A 462 -35.30 -18.75 17.22
C ILE A 462 -35.70 -20.23 17.22
N ASN A 463 -36.74 -20.59 17.97
CA ASN A 463 -37.18 -21.98 18.10
C ASN A 463 -38.13 -22.45 16.96
N SER A 464 -38.51 -21.56 16.02
CA SER A 464 -39.46 -21.92 14.97
C SER A 464 -38.82 -22.75 13.87
N SER A 465 -39.50 -23.83 13.46
CA SER A 465 -39.16 -24.60 12.25
C SER A 465 -39.77 -24.02 10.98
N ASP A 466 -40.74 -23.10 11.08
CA ASP A 466 -41.42 -22.48 9.95
C ASP A 466 -40.47 -21.58 9.15
N PRO A 467 -40.17 -21.88 7.87
CA PRO A 467 -39.29 -21.07 7.02
C PRO A 467 -39.72 -19.61 6.84
N ALA A 468 -41.02 -19.32 6.92
CA ALA A 468 -41.57 -17.97 6.78
C ALA A 468 -41.40 -17.14 8.07
N TYR A 469 -41.23 -17.81 9.20
CA TYR A 469 -41.17 -17.17 10.52
C TYR A 469 -39.78 -17.22 11.15
N ARG A 470 -39.01 -18.29 10.92
CA ARG A 470 -37.66 -18.54 11.48
C ARG A 470 -36.62 -17.54 10.96
N MET A 471 -35.45 -17.51 11.60
CA MET A 471 -34.33 -16.70 11.11
C MET A 471 -33.86 -17.17 9.72
N PRO A 472 -33.64 -16.26 8.75
CA PRO A 472 -33.20 -16.62 7.40
C PRO A 472 -31.89 -17.40 7.42
N LEU A 473 -31.69 -18.28 6.42
CA LEU A 473 -30.62 -19.29 6.39
C LEU A 473 -29.19 -18.71 6.48
N GLY A 474 -28.97 -17.45 6.09
CA GLY A 474 -27.69 -16.73 6.26
C GLY A 474 -27.42 -16.21 7.69
N GLY A 475 -28.34 -16.44 8.63
CA GLY A 475 -28.26 -15.99 10.03
C GLY A 475 -28.59 -17.09 11.05
N SER A 476 -28.49 -18.37 10.67
CA SER A 476 -28.75 -19.48 11.60
C SER A 476 -27.76 -19.44 12.77
N LEU A 477 -28.30 -19.49 13.99
CA LEU A 477 -27.54 -19.60 15.23
C LEU A 477 -27.14 -21.07 15.43
N SER A 478 -25.90 -21.33 15.79
CA SER A 478 -25.46 -22.64 16.27
C SER A 478 -26.20 -23.03 17.56
N LYS A 479 -26.20 -24.31 17.92
CA LYS A 479 -26.85 -24.77 19.18
C LYS A 479 -26.33 -24.03 20.42
N GLN A 480 -25.02 -23.77 20.47
CA GLN A 480 -24.41 -23.01 21.57
C GLN A 480 -24.87 -21.56 21.56
N GLU A 481 -24.86 -20.92 20.39
CA GLU A 481 -25.35 -19.54 20.23
C GLU A 481 -26.81 -19.39 20.64
N ILE A 482 -27.67 -20.38 20.32
CA ILE A 482 -29.07 -20.41 20.79
C ILE A 482 -29.14 -20.46 22.31
N GLN A 483 -28.31 -21.28 22.96
CA GLN A 483 -28.30 -21.43 24.41
C GLN A 483 -27.78 -20.17 25.13
N ASP A 484 -26.73 -19.55 24.60
CA ASP A 484 -26.17 -18.32 25.13
C ASP A 484 -27.18 -17.17 24.99
N PHE A 485 -27.86 -17.10 23.85
CA PHE A 485 -28.90 -16.11 23.59
C PHE A 485 -30.13 -16.29 24.48
N LYS A 486 -30.54 -17.54 24.73
CA LYS A 486 -31.62 -17.86 25.68
C LYS A 486 -31.27 -17.39 27.08
N SER A 487 -30.10 -17.80 27.58
CA SER A 487 -29.62 -17.42 28.91
C SER A 487 -29.56 -15.90 29.08
N TYR A 488 -29.10 -15.18 28.06
CA TYR A 488 -29.05 -13.73 28.08
C TYR A 488 -30.45 -13.11 28.11
N LEU A 489 -31.35 -13.51 27.20
CA LEU A 489 -32.72 -13.01 27.19
C LEU A 489 -33.46 -13.37 28.48
N GLU A 490 -33.12 -14.49 29.12
CA GLU A 490 -33.65 -14.88 30.43
C GLU A 490 -33.14 -14.00 31.58
N SER A 491 -31.92 -13.46 31.45
CA SER A 491 -31.32 -12.52 32.41
C SER A 491 -31.80 -11.07 32.27
N LEU A 492 -32.43 -10.72 31.13
CA LEU A 492 -33.19 -9.48 30.94
C LEU A 492 -34.59 -9.62 31.55
#